data_AF-A0A352Q5M0-F1
#
_entry.id   AF-A0A352Q5M0-F1
#
_cell.length_a   1.000
_cell.length_b   1.000
_cell.length_c   1.000
_cell.angle_alpha   90.00
_cell.angle_beta   90.00
_cell.angle_gamma   90.00
#
_symmetry.space_group_name_H-M   'P 1'
#
loop_
_entity.id
_entity.type
_entity.pdbx_description
1 polymer ?
#
loop_
_entity_poly.entity_id
_entity_poly.type
_entity_poly.pdbx_seq_one_letter_code
_entity_poly.pdbx_strand_id
1 'polypeptide(L)'
;MVAGIGFILILDVVVRQKFSGTKWSLPSHVYSRALELYEGLSLSQSQLVWELDQLGYRSVQNPASPGQYRASGREVVIKTRPFQFWDGAEPSRHLRLRFSGEQLRSVRADNGKHAALVRLEPMRIGGIYPDHREDREPVTLEKVPPYLVESLIAVEDRQFYRHHGVSLRGIGRALLGNVRSGAVTQGGSTLTQQLVKNF
;
A
#
# COMPACT_ATOMS: atom_id res chain seq x y z
N MET A 1 -15.36 32.70 -30.32
CA MET A 1 -14.04 32.59 -29.64
C MET A 1 -14.13 32.96 -28.16
N VAL A 2 -14.69 34.12 -27.80
CA VAL A 2 -14.81 34.60 -26.40
C VAL A 2 -15.60 33.65 -25.47
N ALA A 3 -16.74 33.12 -25.92
CA ALA A 3 -17.54 32.17 -25.12
C ALA A 3 -16.79 30.87 -24.77
N GLY A 4 -15.94 30.37 -25.67
CA GLY A 4 -15.13 29.17 -25.43
C GLY A 4 -14.01 29.39 -24.42
N ILE A 5 -13.36 30.57 -24.46
CA ILE A 5 -12.35 30.96 -23.48
C ILE A 5 -13.00 31.10 -22.09
N GLY A 6 -14.17 31.73 -22.01
CA GLY A 6 -14.93 31.83 -20.77
C GLY A 6 -15.26 30.46 -20.16
N PHE A 7 -15.69 29.50 -20.99
CA PHE A 7 -15.97 28.14 -20.54
C PHE A 7 -14.72 27.41 -20.02
N ILE A 8 -13.57 27.55 -20.70
CA ILE A 8 -12.29 26.96 -20.25
C ILE A 8 -11.88 27.54 -18.90
N LEU A 9 -12.02 28.85 -18.69
CA LEU A 9 -11.70 29.50 -17.42
C LEU A 9 -12.61 29.00 -16.29
N ILE A 10 -13.90 28.79 -16.56
CA ILE A 10 -14.84 28.19 -15.60
C ILE A 10 -14.39 26.77 -15.25
N LEU A 11 -14.04 25.95 -16.25
CA LEU A 11 -13.54 24.59 -16.00
C LEU A 11 -12.24 24.60 -15.19
N ASP A 12 -11.30 25.51 -15.45
CA ASP A 12 -10.06 25.65 -14.68
C ASP A 12 -10.35 25.97 -13.21
N VAL A 13 -11.30 26.88 -12.94
CA VAL A 13 -11.73 27.20 -11.57
C VAL A 13 -12.34 25.96 -10.88
N VAL A 14 -13.24 25.24 -11.56
CA VAL A 14 -13.88 24.03 -11.00
C VAL A 14 -12.85 22.97 -10.69
N VAL A 15 -11.91 22.71 -11.61
CA VAL A 15 -10.83 21.72 -11.40
C VAL A 15 -9.94 22.16 -10.24
N ARG A 16 -9.47 23.41 -10.20
CA ARG A 16 -8.63 23.89 -9.10
C ARG A 16 -9.33 23.78 -7.75
N GLN A 17 -10.60 24.14 -7.65
CA GLN A 17 -11.36 24.00 -6.42
C GLN A 17 -11.46 22.53 -5.98
N LYS A 18 -11.76 21.63 -6.92
CA LYS A 18 -11.89 20.20 -6.63
C LYS A 18 -10.55 19.56 -6.20
N PHE A 19 -9.42 20.09 -6.67
CA PHE A 19 -8.08 19.54 -6.36
C PHE A 19 -7.28 20.30 -5.28
N SER A 20 -7.74 21.46 -4.80
CA SER A 20 -7.03 22.28 -3.79
C SER A 20 -7.45 22.01 -2.34
N GLY A 21 -8.59 21.36 -2.11
CA GLY A 21 -9.08 20.98 -0.78
C GLY A 21 -8.77 19.53 -0.36
N THR A 22 -9.38 19.07 0.73
CA THR A 22 -9.35 17.67 1.16
C THR A 22 -10.00 16.80 0.09
N LYS A 23 -9.17 16.18 -0.76
CA LYS A 23 -9.61 15.44 -1.96
C LYS A 23 -10.48 14.23 -1.63
N TRP A 24 -10.31 13.65 -0.44
CA TRP A 24 -11.02 12.46 0.02
C TRP A 24 -11.28 12.54 1.52
N SER A 25 -12.48 12.16 1.94
CA SER A 25 -12.76 11.85 3.34
C SER A 25 -12.08 10.52 3.68
N LEU A 26 -10.96 10.58 4.40
CA LEU A 26 -10.20 9.38 4.73
C LEU A 26 -10.98 8.55 5.76
N PRO A 27 -11.12 7.23 5.56
CA PRO A 27 -11.73 6.36 6.55
C PRO A 27 -10.86 6.31 7.81
N SER A 28 -11.53 6.22 8.95
CA SER A 28 -10.84 5.89 10.21
C SER A 28 -10.60 4.39 10.27
N HIS A 29 -9.37 3.98 10.54
CA HIS A 29 -9.01 2.58 10.67
C HIS A 29 -9.08 2.11 12.12
N VAL A 30 -9.70 0.95 12.33
CA VAL A 30 -9.74 0.27 13.62
C VAL A 30 -8.70 -0.85 13.60
N TYR A 31 -7.74 -0.75 14.49
CA TYR A 31 -6.67 -1.73 14.66
C TYR A 31 -6.89 -2.57 15.93
N SER A 32 -6.35 -3.79 15.93
CA SER A 32 -6.25 -4.62 17.14
C SER A 32 -5.18 -4.09 18.10
N ARG A 33 -4.98 -4.77 19.23
CA ARG A 33 -3.83 -4.51 20.10
C ARG A 33 -2.52 -4.75 19.33
N ALA A 34 -1.53 -3.89 19.53
CA ALA A 34 -0.17 -4.21 19.10
C ALA A 34 0.37 -5.35 19.97
N LEU A 35 0.94 -6.39 19.36
CA LEU A 35 1.60 -7.44 20.11
C LEU A 35 3.00 -6.96 20.53
N GLU A 36 3.17 -6.72 21.82
CA GLU A 36 4.45 -6.36 22.41
C GLU A 36 5.23 -7.62 22.79
N LEU A 37 6.41 -7.80 22.21
CA LEU A 37 7.32 -8.90 22.43
C LEU A 37 8.43 -8.46 23.37
N TYR A 38 8.50 -9.10 24.54
CA TYR A 38 9.53 -8.89 25.54
C TYR A 38 9.92 -10.22 26.20
N GLU A 39 11.09 -10.26 26.81
CA GLU A 39 11.59 -11.45 27.50
C GLU A 39 10.74 -11.79 28.72
N GLY A 40 10.31 -13.05 28.83
CA GLY A 40 9.42 -13.53 29.88
C GLY A 40 7.93 -13.49 29.53
N LEU A 41 7.55 -12.98 28.36
CA LEU A 41 6.16 -13.00 27.88
C LEU A 41 5.63 -14.45 27.79
N SER A 42 4.47 -14.70 28.41
CA SER A 42 3.71 -15.95 28.27
C SER A 42 3.05 -16.02 26.89
N LEU A 43 3.82 -16.45 25.90
CA LEU A 43 3.43 -16.62 24.51
C LEU A 43 4.15 -17.83 23.95
N SER A 44 3.41 -18.80 23.42
CA SER A 44 3.99 -19.96 22.75
C SER A 44 4.36 -19.65 21.30
N GLN A 45 5.23 -20.48 20.74
CA GLN A 45 5.65 -20.35 19.35
C GLN A 45 4.47 -20.48 18.39
N SER A 46 3.54 -21.41 18.63
CA SER A 46 2.38 -21.63 17.77
C SER A 46 1.41 -20.44 17.81
N GLN A 47 1.22 -19.83 18.98
CA GLN A 47 0.42 -18.60 19.12
C GLN A 47 1.03 -17.44 18.34
N LEU A 48 2.36 -17.27 18.41
CA LEU A 48 3.02 -16.24 17.61
C LEU A 48 2.88 -16.50 16.11
N VAL A 49 3.09 -17.74 15.67
CA VAL A 49 2.93 -18.12 14.26
C VAL A 49 1.50 -17.85 13.79
N TRP A 50 0.49 -18.17 14.60
CA TRP A 50 -0.90 -17.84 14.29
C TRP A 50 -1.10 -16.33 14.13
N GLU A 51 -0.56 -15.49 15.02
CA GLU A 51 -0.66 -14.03 14.92
C GLU A 51 0.01 -13.51 13.64
N LEU A 52 1.19 -14.03 13.29
CA LEU A 52 1.92 -13.68 12.07
C LEU A 52 1.13 -14.07 10.81
N ASP A 53 0.50 -15.23 10.82
CA ASP A 53 -0.35 -15.69 9.72
C ASP A 53 -1.59 -14.79 9.56
N GLN A 54 -2.21 -14.36 10.68
CA GLN A 54 -3.32 -13.40 10.66
C GLN A 54 -2.88 -12.01 10.16
N LEU A 55 -1.64 -11.61 10.42
CA LEU A 55 -1.01 -10.40 9.86
C LEU A 55 -0.52 -10.58 8.41
N GLY A 56 -0.76 -11.73 7.80
CA GLY A 56 -0.35 -12.03 6.43
C GLY A 56 1.17 -12.05 6.23
N TYR A 57 1.94 -12.40 7.27
CA TYR A 57 3.36 -12.69 7.11
C TYR A 57 3.55 -13.98 6.32
N ARG A 58 4.62 -14.07 5.55
CA ARG A 58 4.94 -15.24 4.73
C ARG A 58 6.05 -16.08 5.36
N SER A 59 5.78 -17.38 5.53
CA SER A 59 6.80 -18.35 5.95
C SER A 59 7.78 -18.63 4.82
N VAL A 60 9.07 -18.36 5.05
CA VAL A 60 10.15 -18.53 4.07
C VAL A 60 11.40 -19.10 4.75
N GLN A 61 12.33 -19.66 3.96
CA GLN A 61 13.58 -20.18 4.50
C GLN A 61 14.55 -19.07 4.96
N ASN A 62 14.58 -17.93 4.26
CA ASN A 62 15.44 -16.80 4.60
C ASN A 62 14.63 -15.49 4.63
N PRO A 63 14.19 -15.02 5.82
CA PRO A 63 13.41 -13.79 5.96
C PRO A 63 14.26 -12.53 5.70
N ALA A 64 14.34 -12.13 4.43
CA ALA A 64 15.12 -10.97 3.99
C ALA A 64 14.27 -9.70 3.85
N SER A 65 12.99 -9.85 3.48
CA SER A 65 12.07 -8.72 3.23
C SER A 65 11.05 -8.57 4.36
N PRO A 66 10.56 -7.34 4.64
CA PRO A 66 9.49 -7.12 5.61
C PRO A 66 8.26 -8.01 5.37
N GLY A 67 7.61 -8.47 6.44
CA GLY A 67 6.44 -9.35 6.34
C GLY A 67 6.82 -10.81 6.05
N GLN A 68 8.03 -11.23 6.40
CA GLN A 68 8.50 -12.61 6.25
C GLN A 68 8.96 -13.17 7.60
N TYR A 69 8.78 -14.47 7.78
CA TYR A 69 9.27 -15.18 8.96
C TYR A 69 9.76 -16.59 8.63
N ARG A 70 10.49 -17.18 9.57
CA ARG A 70 10.84 -18.60 9.61
C ARG A 70 10.65 -19.11 11.02
N ALA A 71 9.87 -20.17 11.19
CA ALA A 71 9.77 -20.92 12.43
C ALA A 71 10.53 -22.25 12.30
N SER A 72 11.42 -22.57 13.23
CA SER A 72 12.16 -23.84 13.24
C SER A 72 12.58 -24.23 14.66
N GLY A 73 12.21 -25.44 15.08
CA GLY A 73 12.46 -25.89 16.46
C GLY A 73 11.88 -24.89 17.45
N ARG A 74 12.70 -24.37 18.36
CA ARG A 74 12.31 -23.36 19.37
C ARG A 74 12.62 -21.92 18.96
N GLU A 75 13.00 -21.68 17.71
CA GLU A 75 13.40 -20.36 17.23
C GLU A 75 12.43 -19.84 16.16
N VAL A 76 12.10 -18.56 16.24
CA VAL A 76 11.38 -17.84 15.18
C VAL A 76 12.21 -16.64 14.78
N VAL A 77 12.50 -16.53 13.48
CA VAL A 77 13.17 -15.37 12.88
C VAL A 77 12.15 -14.59 12.09
N ILE A 78 12.06 -13.28 12.30
CA ILE A 78 11.04 -12.41 11.69
C ILE A 78 11.73 -11.18 11.13
N LYS A 79 11.32 -10.76 9.93
CA LYS A 79 11.61 -9.42 9.41
C LYS A 79 10.33 -8.60 9.50
N THR A 80 10.24 -7.72 10.50
CA THR A 80 9.01 -6.96 10.80
C THR A 80 8.71 -5.93 9.73
N ARG A 81 7.43 -5.56 9.57
CA ARG A 81 7.06 -4.39 8.76
C ARG A 81 7.35 -3.09 9.51
N PRO A 82 7.77 -2.02 8.82
CA PRO A 82 7.79 -0.71 9.44
C PRO A 82 6.35 -0.28 9.75
N PHE A 83 6.13 0.38 10.89
CA PHE A 83 4.81 0.84 11.30
C PHE A 83 4.88 2.17 12.04
N GLN A 84 3.90 3.04 11.82
CA GLN A 84 3.76 4.31 12.52
C GLN A 84 2.82 4.12 13.72
N PHE A 85 3.39 4.02 14.92
CA PHE A 85 2.62 4.02 16.16
C PHE A 85 2.30 5.46 16.60
N TRP A 86 1.44 5.56 17.61
CA TRP A 86 1.02 6.83 18.21
C TRP A 86 2.15 7.54 18.95
N ASP A 87 3.12 6.80 19.49
CA ASP A 87 4.29 7.29 20.22
C ASP A 87 5.56 7.40 19.36
N GLY A 88 5.57 6.84 18.16
CA GLY A 88 6.72 6.93 17.26
C GLY A 88 6.68 5.99 16.06
N ALA A 89 7.59 6.23 15.12
CA ALA A 89 7.81 5.32 13.99
C ALA A 89 8.69 4.15 14.43
N GLU A 90 8.26 2.92 14.16
CA GLU A 90 9.09 1.74 14.31
C GLU A 90 9.59 1.27 12.93
N PRO A 91 10.92 1.25 12.69
CA PRO A 91 11.48 0.75 11.44
C PRO A 91 11.40 -0.78 11.37
N SER A 92 11.57 -1.33 10.17
CA SER A 92 11.68 -2.79 9.98
C SER A 92 12.90 -3.35 10.72
N ARG A 93 12.68 -4.33 11.59
CA ARG A 93 13.73 -4.99 12.39
C ARG A 93 13.87 -6.45 11.99
N HIS A 94 15.08 -6.98 12.11
CA HIS A 94 15.31 -8.42 12.00
C HIS A 94 15.35 -9.02 13.42
N LEU A 95 14.30 -9.76 13.78
CA LEU A 95 14.13 -10.33 15.11
C LEU A 95 14.50 -11.80 15.13
N ARG A 96 15.18 -12.23 16.19
CA ARG A 96 15.39 -13.63 16.53
C ARG A 96 14.79 -13.89 17.91
N LEU A 97 13.75 -14.70 17.92
CA LEU A 97 12.94 -15.04 19.08
C LEU A 97 13.21 -16.48 19.47
N ARG A 98 13.42 -16.73 20.76
CA ARG A 98 13.59 -18.11 21.27
C ARG A 98 12.55 -18.42 22.32
N PHE A 99 11.95 -19.59 22.19
CA PHE A 99 10.86 -20.06 23.03
C PHE A 99 11.31 -21.21 23.94
N SER A 100 10.67 -21.35 25.08
CA SER A 100 10.78 -22.51 25.96
C SER A 100 9.42 -22.86 26.52
N GLY A 101 8.76 -23.85 25.91
CA GLY A 101 7.37 -24.17 26.21
C GLY A 101 6.47 -22.99 25.80
N GLU A 102 5.65 -22.53 26.75
CA GLU A 102 4.67 -21.46 26.56
C GLU A 102 5.24 -20.04 26.83
N GLN A 103 6.57 -19.87 26.80
CA GLN A 103 7.20 -18.60 27.15
C GLN A 103 8.28 -18.17 26.15
N LEU A 104 8.27 -16.88 25.84
CA LEU A 104 9.32 -16.19 25.07
C LEU A 104 10.52 -15.90 25.99
N ARG A 105 11.65 -16.55 25.73
CA ARG A 105 12.86 -16.49 26.57
C ARG A 105 13.93 -15.53 26.10
N SER A 106 13.88 -15.10 24.85
CA SER A 106 14.87 -14.16 24.32
C SER A 106 14.29 -13.42 23.14
N VAL A 107 14.45 -12.11 23.15
CA VAL A 107 14.14 -11.21 22.02
C VAL A 107 15.44 -10.52 21.63
N ARG A 108 15.99 -10.89 20.47
CA ARG A 108 17.16 -10.22 19.89
C ARG A 108 16.75 -9.48 18.64
N ALA A 109 17.19 -8.22 18.52
CA ALA A 109 16.97 -7.40 17.35
C ALA A 109 18.30 -7.10 16.63
N ASP A 110 18.21 -7.06 15.31
CA ASP A 110 19.25 -6.66 14.38
C ASP A 110 20.60 -7.36 14.64
N ASN A 111 21.66 -6.62 14.96
CA ASN A 111 23.05 -7.10 15.11
C ASN A 111 23.27 -8.02 16.33
N GLY A 112 22.24 -8.76 16.77
CA GLY A 112 22.25 -9.70 17.88
C GLY A 112 22.04 -9.05 19.25
N LYS A 113 21.74 -7.75 19.31
CA LYS A 113 21.51 -7.02 20.57
C LYS A 113 20.18 -7.47 21.21
N HIS A 114 20.16 -7.61 22.53
CA HIS A 114 18.92 -7.81 23.26
C HIS A 114 18.03 -6.58 23.09
N ALA A 115 16.77 -6.81 22.75
CA ALA A 115 15.76 -5.75 22.71
C ALA A 115 14.83 -5.92 23.91
N ALA A 116 14.70 -4.87 24.72
CA ALA A 116 13.84 -4.88 25.90
C ALA A 116 12.37 -5.10 25.55
N LEU A 117 11.92 -4.47 24.46
CA LEU A 117 10.56 -4.56 23.94
C LEU A 117 10.60 -4.32 22.43
N VAL A 118 9.80 -5.06 21.68
CA VAL A 118 9.54 -4.83 20.26
C VAL A 118 8.06 -5.00 19.99
N ARG A 119 7.46 -4.12 19.18
CA ARG A 119 6.05 -4.25 18.81
C ARG A 119 5.91 -4.81 17.40
N LEU A 120 4.92 -5.68 17.21
CA LEU A 120 4.43 -6.01 15.87
C LEU A 120 3.34 -5.02 15.46
N GLU A 121 3.20 -4.81 14.16
CA GLU A 121 2.10 -4.03 13.64
C GLU A 121 0.76 -4.67 14.03
N PRO A 122 -0.24 -3.88 14.45
CA PRO A 122 -1.54 -4.42 14.82
C PRO A 122 -2.33 -4.84 13.57
N MET A 123 -3.22 -5.81 13.72
CA MET A 123 -4.11 -6.22 12.66
C MET A 123 -5.14 -5.12 12.38
N ARG A 124 -5.37 -4.80 11.10
CA ARG A 124 -6.50 -3.94 10.68
C ARG A 124 -7.79 -4.76 10.80
N ILE A 125 -8.64 -4.42 11.76
CA ILE A 125 -9.94 -5.08 11.97
C ILE A 125 -10.96 -4.57 10.95
N GLY A 126 -10.95 -3.26 10.68
CA GLY A 126 -11.89 -2.65 9.75
C GLY A 126 -11.69 -1.15 9.59
N GLY A 127 -12.59 -0.55 8.81
CA GLY A 127 -12.65 0.90 8.60
C GLY A 127 -14.04 1.43 8.94
N ILE A 128 -14.09 2.64 9.48
CA ILE A 128 -15.32 3.44 9.57
C ILE A 128 -15.29 4.38 8.36
N TYR A 129 -16.16 4.10 7.41
CA TYR A 129 -16.23 4.80 6.13
C TYR A 129 -17.24 5.95 6.21
N PRO A 130 -16.87 7.15 5.76
CA PRO A 130 -17.81 8.24 5.50
C PRO A 130 -18.82 7.83 4.41
N ASP A 131 -19.89 8.63 4.24
CA ASP A 131 -21.03 8.33 3.35
C ASP A 131 -20.67 7.95 1.90
N HIS A 132 -19.48 8.36 1.44
CA HIS A 132 -18.87 7.92 0.20
C HIS A 132 -18.09 6.62 0.48
N ARG A 133 -18.68 5.46 0.16
CA ARG A 133 -18.18 4.09 0.39
C ARG A 133 -16.87 3.74 -0.35
N GLU A 134 -15.85 4.58 -0.24
CA GLU A 134 -14.52 4.39 -0.83
C GLU A 134 -13.49 4.15 0.27
N ASP A 135 -12.85 2.98 0.25
CA ASP A 135 -11.71 2.67 1.12
C ASP A 135 -10.42 3.13 0.44
N ARG A 136 -9.89 4.29 0.85
CA ARG A 136 -8.67 4.87 0.29
C ARG A 136 -7.63 5.08 1.38
N GLU A 137 -6.44 4.53 1.17
CA GLU A 137 -5.23 4.86 1.94
C GLU A 137 -4.30 5.71 1.07
N PRO A 138 -4.13 7.01 1.36
CA PRO A 138 -3.29 7.88 0.55
C PRO A 138 -1.82 7.53 0.78
N VAL A 139 -1.17 7.11 -0.30
CA VAL A 139 0.28 6.88 -0.34
C VAL A 139 0.96 7.94 -1.18
N THR A 140 2.15 8.37 -0.77
CA THR A 140 2.98 9.24 -1.62
C THR A 140 3.65 8.41 -2.69
N LEU A 141 3.96 9.02 -3.84
CA LEU A 141 4.48 8.28 -5.00
C LEU A 141 5.84 7.62 -4.70
N GLU A 142 6.63 8.20 -3.79
CA GLU A 142 7.94 7.68 -3.37
C GLU A 142 7.82 6.38 -2.57
N LYS A 143 6.65 6.11 -1.97
CA LYS A 143 6.36 4.86 -1.24
C LYS A 143 5.89 3.74 -2.17
N VAL A 144 5.56 4.07 -3.43
CA VAL A 144 5.06 3.12 -4.41
C VAL A 144 6.25 2.45 -5.13
N PRO A 145 6.27 1.12 -5.32
CA PRO A 145 7.32 0.46 -6.09
C PRO A 145 7.45 1.07 -7.50
N PRO A 146 8.65 1.49 -7.94
CA PRO A 146 8.85 2.11 -9.26
C PRO A 146 8.28 1.27 -10.40
N TYR A 147 8.48 -0.05 -10.34
CA TYR A 147 7.95 -1.00 -11.31
C TYR A 147 6.42 -0.98 -11.43
N LEU A 148 5.68 -0.65 -10.36
CA LEU A 148 4.23 -0.53 -10.44
C LEU A 148 3.85 0.69 -11.30
N VAL A 149 4.50 1.82 -11.06
CA VAL A 149 4.27 3.07 -11.81
C VAL A 149 4.65 2.88 -13.27
N GLU A 150 5.83 2.31 -13.53
CA GLU A 150 6.32 2.03 -14.88
C GLU A 150 5.41 1.06 -15.63
N SER A 151 4.95 -0.01 -14.97
CA SER A 151 4.04 -0.99 -15.58
C SER A 151 2.69 -0.36 -15.91
N LEU A 152 2.13 0.44 -14.99
CA LEU A 152 0.87 1.14 -15.23
C LEU A 152 0.97 2.07 -16.43
N ILE A 153 2.04 2.88 -16.52
CA ILE A 153 2.29 3.75 -17.68
C ILE A 153 2.48 2.92 -18.96
N ALA A 154 3.24 1.82 -18.91
CA ALA A 154 3.51 0.98 -20.08
C ALA A 154 2.25 0.27 -20.63
N VAL A 155 1.29 -0.05 -19.76
CA VAL A 155 0.04 -0.73 -20.12
C VAL A 155 -1.05 0.27 -20.52
N GLU A 156 -1.32 1.26 -19.68
CA GLU A 156 -2.45 2.18 -19.84
C GLU A 156 -2.11 3.38 -20.76
N ASP A 157 -0.91 3.94 -20.65
CA ASP A 157 -0.56 5.20 -21.32
C ASP A 157 0.93 5.34 -21.66
N ARG A 158 1.39 4.59 -22.67
CA ARG A 158 2.82 4.53 -23.07
C ARG A 158 3.43 5.89 -23.45
N GLN A 159 2.61 6.88 -23.79
CA GLN A 159 3.06 8.21 -24.19
C GLN A 159 2.67 9.28 -23.16
N PHE A 160 2.39 8.87 -21.91
CA PHE A 160 1.93 9.73 -20.84
C PHE A 160 2.71 11.06 -20.75
N TYR A 161 4.04 10.99 -20.72
CA TYR A 161 4.91 12.17 -20.63
C TYR A 161 5.13 12.94 -21.95
N ARG A 162 4.53 12.49 -23.05
CA ARG A 162 4.65 13.12 -24.38
C ARG A 162 3.38 13.86 -24.81
N HIS A 163 2.36 13.90 -23.96
CA HIS A 163 1.11 14.61 -24.23
C HIS A 163 0.55 15.31 -23.00
N HIS A 164 -0.30 16.31 -23.23
CA HIS A 164 -0.89 17.13 -22.17
C HIS A 164 -2.26 16.58 -21.72
N GLY A 165 -2.32 15.29 -21.41
CA GLY A 165 -3.52 14.61 -20.91
C GLY A 165 -4.50 14.08 -21.97
N VAL A 166 -4.29 14.34 -23.26
CA VAL A 166 -5.06 13.71 -24.36
C VAL A 166 -4.11 13.20 -25.43
N SER A 167 -4.23 11.92 -25.79
CA SER A 167 -3.38 11.26 -26.78
C SER A 167 -4.10 11.08 -28.11
N LEU A 168 -3.87 11.99 -29.07
CA LEU A 168 -4.44 11.86 -30.42
C LEU A 168 -3.99 10.56 -31.11
N ARG A 169 -2.73 10.16 -30.89
CA ARG A 169 -2.18 8.89 -31.38
C ARG A 169 -2.85 7.69 -30.71
N GLY A 170 -3.11 7.76 -29.40
CA GLY A 170 -3.83 6.73 -28.66
C GLY A 170 -5.26 6.53 -29.17
N ILE A 171 -5.98 7.64 -29.36
CA ILE A 171 -7.34 7.66 -29.91
C ILE A 171 -7.35 7.08 -31.33
N GLY A 172 -6.46 7.54 -32.22
CA GLY A 172 -6.39 7.06 -33.60
C GLY A 172 -6.07 5.57 -33.69
N ARG A 173 -5.12 5.07 -32.89
CA ARG A 173 -4.80 3.65 -32.80
C ARG A 173 -6.00 2.83 -32.35
N ALA A 174 -6.67 3.25 -31.28
CA ALA A 174 -7.83 2.54 -30.74
C ALA A 174 -8.97 2.50 -31.76
N LEU A 175 -9.25 3.61 -32.45
CA LEU A 175 -10.26 3.70 -33.49
C LEU A 175 -9.96 2.75 -34.65
N LEU A 176 -8.73 2.78 -35.20
CA LEU A 176 -8.31 1.89 -36.29
C LEU A 176 -8.38 0.40 -35.87
N GLY A 177 -7.97 0.09 -34.64
CA GLY A 177 -8.06 -1.25 -34.08
C GLY A 177 -9.50 -1.75 -33.99
N ASN A 178 -10.39 -0.93 -33.40
CA ASN A 178 -11.80 -1.28 -33.21
C ASN A 178 -12.56 -1.43 -34.53
N VAL A 179 -12.26 -0.59 -35.52
CA VAL A 179 -12.83 -0.72 -36.88
C VAL A 179 -12.38 -2.02 -37.53
N ARG A 180 -11.10 -2.37 -37.44
CA ARG A 180 -10.57 -3.63 -37.99
C ARG A 180 -11.13 -4.87 -37.29
N SER A 181 -11.38 -4.80 -35.98
CA SER A 181 -11.96 -5.92 -35.22
C SER A 181 -13.49 -5.97 -35.26
N GLY A 182 -14.16 -4.96 -35.82
CA GLY A 182 -15.63 -4.85 -35.81
C GLY A 182 -16.25 -4.72 -34.41
N ALA A 183 -15.44 -4.44 -33.39
CA ALA A 183 -15.82 -4.43 -31.98
C ALA A 183 -14.88 -3.53 -31.18
N VAL A 184 -15.35 -3.00 -30.03
CA VAL A 184 -14.52 -2.18 -29.13
C VAL A 184 -13.58 -3.08 -28.34
N THR A 185 -12.33 -3.23 -28.81
CA THR A 185 -11.30 -4.09 -28.22
C THR A 185 -10.15 -3.29 -27.59
N GLN A 186 -9.99 -2.02 -27.93
CA GLN A 186 -8.94 -1.14 -27.40
C GLN A 186 -9.51 0.16 -26.83
N GLY A 187 -8.97 0.55 -25.67
CA GLY A 187 -9.15 1.88 -25.07
C GLY A 187 -8.19 2.92 -25.66
N GLY A 188 -8.70 4.14 -25.86
CA GLY A 188 -7.92 5.30 -26.29
C GLY A 188 -7.69 6.35 -25.19
N SER A 189 -8.23 6.13 -24.00
CA SER A 189 -8.21 7.10 -22.89
C SER A 189 -6.85 7.15 -22.20
N THR A 190 -6.37 8.35 -21.87
CA THR A 190 -5.14 8.57 -21.10
C THR A 190 -5.37 8.41 -19.59
N LEU A 191 -4.30 8.27 -18.82
CA LEU A 191 -4.38 8.28 -17.35
C LEU A 191 -5.01 9.58 -16.81
N THR A 192 -4.74 10.73 -17.44
CA THR A 192 -5.35 12.01 -17.05
C THR A 192 -6.86 12.03 -17.30
N GLN A 193 -7.34 11.47 -18.42
CA GLN A 193 -8.78 11.35 -18.69
C GLN A 193 -9.46 10.39 -17.72
N GLN A 194 -8.80 9.27 -17.40
CA GLN A 194 -9.29 8.33 -16.39
C GLN A 194 -9.39 8.98 -15.01
N LEU A 195 -8.39 9.79 -14.62
CA LEU A 195 -8.42 10.55 -13.37
C LEU A 195 -9.62 11.49 -13.31
N VAL A 196 -9.87 12.28 -14.37
CA VAL A 196 -11.02 13.21 -14.42
C VAL A 196 -12.36 12.45 -14.37
N LYS A 197 -12.45 11.28 -14.99
CA LYS A 197 -13.68 10.46 -15.00
C LYS A 197 -14.00 9.86 -13.62
N ASN A 198 -12.97 9.47 -12.87
CA ASN A 198 -13.10 8.72 -11.61
C ASN A 198 -13.04 9.62 -10.36
N PHE A 199 -13.15 10.94 -10.53
CA PHE A 199 -13.06 11.94 -9.47
C PHE A 199 -14.36 12.73 -9.35
#